data_AF-A0A258MZB8-F1
#
_entry.id   AF-A0A258MZB8-F1
#
_cell.length_a   1.000
_cell.length_b   1.000
_cell.length_c   1.000
_cell.angle_alpha   90.00
_cell.angle_beta   90.00
_cell.angle_gamma   90.00
#
_symmetry.space_group_name_H-M   'P 1'
#
loop_
_entity.id
_entity.type
_entity.pdbx_description
1 polymer ?
#
loop_
_entity_poly.entity_id
_entity_poly.type
_entity_poly.pdbx_seq_one_letter_code
_entity_poly.pdbx_strand_id
1 'polypeptide(L)'
;MRKLLLVLVIVLTGLPAMARHIAGGEMYYEWLSPGVGNTSMYRITLRLFRDCQSSGPVLENEVVTAGIYEGTNLRISLTLRLDGGVRSMQLNTGTFPCLTGAPTVCYEVALYTNVVELPNNEVGYTISRNGCCRVDGITNIGGARSVGSNYVTKIPGFGSLAIGHNSSPQFLLKDTALVCTRKNFVLDFGATDPDSDSLTYAFCDAYGANSGSNNAQPSNNLILSPLNYSNPFSGMSPLGVGVTINQATGIISGVAPDAGHYVVNVCIVEWRGGKPISEHRKDFILQVQDCDLIEADLPEKIIQCDTSAVFFFKSIHGFWYYCL
;
A
#
# COMPACT_ATOMS: atom_id res chain seq x y z
N MET A 1 -23.33 47.51 -6.29
CA MET A 1 -22.11 46.94 -6.89
C MET A 1 -21.11 46.40 -5.85
N ARG A 2 -20.68 47.19 -4.84
CA ARG A 2 -19.74 46.72 -3.79
C ARG A 2 -20.19 45.46 -3.01
N LYS A 3 -21.48 45.32 -2.70
CA LYS A 3 -22.02 44.13 -2.00
C LYS A 3 -22.01 42.86 -2.87
N LEU A 4 -22.16 43.00 -4.19
CA LEU A 4 -22.12 41.88 -5.13
C LEU A 4 -20.70 41.34 -5.29
N LEU A 5 -19.70 42.24 -5.29
CA LEU A 5 -18.28 41.88 -5.32
C LEU A 5 -17.87 41.07 -4.08
N LEU A 6 -18.40 41.42 -2.90
CA LEU A 6 -18.09 40.74 -1.64
C LEU A 6 -18.69 39.32 -1.59
N VAL A 7 -19.92 39.15 -2.11
CA VAL A 7 -20.55 37.83 -2.27
C VAL A 7 -19.79 36.99 -3.30
N LEU A 8 -19.36 37.58 -4.41
CA LEU A 8 -18.55 36.88 -5.43
C LEU A 8 -17.21 36.41 -4.84
N VAL A 9 -16.53 37.25 -4.04
CA VAL A 9 -15.28 36.87 -3.37
C VAL A 9 -15.50 35.74 -2.37
N ILE A 10 -16.58 35.76 -1.57
CA ILE A 10 -16.89 34.70 -0.60
C ILE A 10 -17.27 33.38 -1.31
N VAL A 11 -17.97 33.45 -2.45
CA VAL A 11 -18.33 32.26 -3.25
C VAL A 11 -17.12 31.67 -3.97
N LEU A 12 -16.18 32.51 -4.43
CA LEU A 12 -14.94 32.03 -5.06
C LEU A 12 -13.88 31.53 -4.06
N THR A 13 -13.88 32.00 -2.81
CA THR A 13 -12.99 31.47 -1.75
C THR A 13 -13.55 30.25 -1.03
N GLY A 14 -14.82 29.91 -1.24
CA GLY A 14 -15.50 28.76 -0.64
C GLY A 14 -15.50 27.49 -1.48
N LEU A 15 -14.86 27.47 -2.65
CA LEU A 15 -14.75 26.26 -3.46
C LEU A 15 -13.87 25.24 -2.69
N PRO A 16 -14.37 24.03 -2.41
CA PRO A 16 -13.55 22.99 -1.78
C PRO A 16 -12.38 22.69 -2.71
N ALA A 17 -11.15 22.87 -2.20
CA ALA A 17 -9.97 22.39 -2.89
C ALA A 17 -10.11 20.87 -3.06
N MET A 18 -10.19 20.41 -4.31
CA MET A 18 -10.33 18.99 -4.65
C MET A 18 -9.20 18.19 -3.99
N ALA A 19 -9.56 17.30 -3.05
CA ALA A 19 -8.62 16.51 -2.29
C ALA A 19 -8.09 15.31 -3.12
N ARG A 20 -6.78 15.35 -3.37
CA ARG A 20 -5.71 14.32 -3.38
C ARG A 20 -6.07 12.82 -3.28
N HIS A 21 -5.46 11.98 -4.13
CA HIS A 21 -5.67 10.51 -4.14
C HIS A 21 -4.35 9.73 -4.27
N ILE A 22 -3.62 9.62 -3.16
CA ILE A 22 -2.53 8.66 -3.03
C ILE A 22 -3.14 7.26 -2.80
N ALA A 23 -2.76 6.31 -3.64
CA ALA A 23 -3.19 4.91 -3.57
C ALA A 23 -2.34 4.08 -2.60
N GLY A 24 -1.19 4.59 -2.14
CA GLY A 24 -0.38 3.92 -1.13
C GLY A 24 1.01 4.51 -0.99
N GLY A 25 1.79 3.94 -0.08
CA GLY A 25 3.18 4.31 0.12
C GLY A 25 3.97 3.34 0.99
N GLU A 26 5.28 3.39 0.81
CA GLU A 26 6.27 2.58 1.51
C GLU A 26 7.47 3.49 1.84
N MET A 27 7.74 3.67 3.12
CA MET A 27 8.95 4.35 3.59
C MET A 27 9.96 3.28 3.97
N TYR A 28 11.19 3.36 3.46
CA TYR A 28 12.26 2.40 3.75
C TYR A 28 13.61 3.11 3.79
N TYR A 29 14.62 2.43 4.32
CA TYR A 29 15.97 2.94 4.43
C TYR A 29 17.01 1.89 4.02
N GLU A 30 18.16 2.38 3.59
CA GLU A 30 19.33 1.58 3.24
C GLU A 30 20.53 2.12 4.02
N TRP A 31 21.26 1.26 4.72
CA TRP A 31 22.56 1.64 5.27
C TRP A 31 23.58 1.72 4.14
N LEU A 32 24.33 2.81 4.07
CA LEU A 32 25.29 3.05 3.00
C LEU A 32 26.74 2.81 3.44
N SER A 33 27.10 3.37 4.59
CA SER A 33 28.48 3.36 5.10
C SER A 33 28.54 3.89 6.54
N PRO A 34 29.66 3.68 7.25
CA PRO A 34 29.95 4.43 8.47
C PRO A 34 30.07 5.94 8.17
N GLY A 35 29.60 6.78 9.08
CA GLY A 35 29.78 8.23 9.00
C GLY A 35 31.04 8.71 9.73
N VAL A 36 31.05 9.98 10.14
CA VAL A 36 32.14 10.59 10.91
C VAL A 36 31.96 10.32 12.41
N GLY A 37 32.89 9.56 12.99
CA GLY A 37 32.84 9.22 14.41
C GLY A 37 31.86 8.09 14.69
N ASN A 38 30.98 8.24 15.69
CA ASN A 38 29.98 7.23 16.04
C ASN A 38 28.64 7.47 15.32
N THR A 39 28.68 7.58 14.00
CA THR A 39 27.50 7.82 13.15
C THR A 39 27.45 6.82 11.99
N SER A 40 26.29 6.75 11.34
CA SER A 40 26.06 5.94 10.14
C SER A 40 25.33 6.75 9.07
N MET A 41 25.67 6.50 7.81
CA MET A 41 25.05 7.11 6.63
C MET A 41 23.91 6.24 6.14
N TYR A 42 22.72 6.83 6.01
CA TYR A 42 21.53 6.15 5.52
C TYR A 42 20.94 6.86 4.31
N ARG A 43 20.47 6.10 3.33
CA ARG A 43 19.54 6.58 2.31
C ARG A 43 18.12 6.33 2.79
N ILE A 44 17.31 7.37 2.84
CA ILE A 44 15.89 7.27 3.18
C ILE A 44 15.09 7.43 1.90
N THR A 45 14.19 6.50 1.62
CA THR A 45 13.36 6.52 0.42
C THR A 45 11.89 6.36 0.76
N LEU A 46 11.07 7.28 0.26
CA LEU A 46 9.62 7.14 0.23
C LEU A 46 9.20 6.77 -1.19
N ARG A 47 8.60 5.59 -1.36
CA ARG A 47 7.92 5.20 -2.59
C ARG A 47 6.44 5.51 -2.44
N LEU A 48 5.90 6.37 -3.30
CA LEU A 48 4.47 6.73 -3.32
C LEU A 48 3.79 6.16 -4.55
N PHE A 49 2.53 5.75 -4.37
CA PHE A 49 1.65 5.26 -5.42
C PHE A 49 0.45 6.20 -5.55
N ARG A 50 0.12 6.62 -6.77
CA ARG A 50 -1.06 7.44 -7.08
C ARG A 50 -1.91 6.71 -8.10
N ASP A 51 -3.23 6.76 -7.95
CA ASP A 51 -4.14 6.23 -8.98
C ASP A 51 -4.02 7.09 -10.25
N CYS A 52 -3.81 6.48 -11.42
CA CYS A 52 -3.70 7.19 -12.69
C CYS A 52 -4.95 8.02 -13.03
N GLN A 53 -6.14 7.57 -12.60
CA GLN A 53 -7.42 8.26 -12.83
C GLN A 53 -7.70 9.34 -11.78
N SER A 54 -6.80 9.54 -10.82
CA SER A 54 -6.95 10.60 -9.83
C SER A 54 -6.97 11.97 -10.50
N SER A 55 -7.90 12.82 -10.06
CA SER A 55 -7.89 14.26 -10.35
C SER A 55 -7.04 15.08 -9.35
N GLY A 56 -6.34 14.41 -8.42
CA GLY A 56 -5.53 15.03 -7.38
C GLY A 56 -4.17 15.53 -7.91
N PRO A 57 -3.35 16.16 -7.04
CA PRO A 57 -2.00 16.59 -7.40
C PRO A 57 -1.18 15.42 -7.96
N VAL A 58 -0.36 15.73 -8.97
CA VAL A 58 0.58 14.78 -9.57
C VAL A 58 1.80 14.58 -8.68
N LEU A 59 2.45 13.43 -8.77
CA LEU A 59 3.59 13.08 -7.91
C LEU A 59 4.80 13.99 -8.15
N GLU A 60 5.00 14.51 -9.36
CA GLU A 60 6.11 15.42 -9.70
C GLU A 60 6.15 16.68 -8.82
N ASN A 61 4.98 17.12 -8.34
CA ASN A 61 4.83 18.34 -7.54
C ASN A 61 4.73 18.06 -6.03
N GLU A 62 4.88 16.80 -5.60
CA GLU A 62 4.81 16.44 -4.19
C GLU A 62 6.07 16.92 -3.46
N VAL A 63 5.86 17.67 -2.37
CA VAL A 63 6.95 18.10 -1.50
C VAL A 63 7.01 17.18 -0.28
N VAL A 64 8.06 16.38 -0.20
CA VAL A 64 8.20 15.35 0.82
C VAL A 64 9.17 15.82 1.90
N THR A 65 8.65 16.03 3.11
CA THR A 65 9.49 16.23 4.31
C THR A 65 9.17 15.13 5.32
N ALA A 66 10.17 14.34 5.68
CA ALA A 66 10.08 13.31 6.70
C ALA A 66 10.66 13.82 8.02
N GLY A 67 10.06 13.41 9.14
CA GLY A 67 10.63 13.60 10.46
C GLY A 67 11.41 12.35 10.89
N ILE A 68 12.61 12.54 11.42
CA ILE A 68 13.43 11.49 12.01
C ILE A 68 13.39 11.69 13.52
N TYR A 69 12.86 10.70 14.23
CA TYR A 69 12.56 10.75 15.66
C TYR A 69 13.44 9.78 16.42
N GLU A 70 13.95 10.20 17.58
CA GLU A 70 14.57 9.32 18.57
C GLU A 70 13.60 9.18 19.75
N GLY A 71 13.09 7.96 19.97
CA GLY A 71 11.86 7.78 20.73
C GLY A 71 10.71 8.53 20.03
N THR A 72 10.10 9.49 20.74
CA THR A 72 9.03 10.35 20.18
C THR A 72 9.50 11.75 19.79
N ASN A 73 10.74 12.13 20.11
CA ASN A 73 11.22 13.50 19.92
C ASN A 73 11.81 13.67 18.52
N LEU A 74 11.38 14.72 17.82
CA LEU A 74 11.94 15.08 16.52
C LEU A 74 13.41 15.47 16.67
N ARG A 75 14.28 14.82 15.90
CA ARG A 75 15.71 15.14 15.82
C ARG A 75 16.03 15.94 14.56
N ILE A 76 15.54 15.46 13.42
CA ILE A 76 15.85 16.04 12.11
C ILE A 76 14.58 16.05 11.26
N SER A 77 14.32 17.16 10.58
CA SER A 77 13.41 17.21 9.43
C SER A 77 14.22 17.05 8.16
N LEU A 78 13.95 15.99 7.40
CA LEU A 78 14.67 15.66 6.18
C LEU A 78 13.75 15.85 4.97
N THR A 79 14.09 16.78 4.09
CA THR A 79 13.41 16.91 2.79
C THR A 79 13.91 15.83 1.84
N LEU A 80 12.99 15.03 1.30
CA LEU A 80 13.25 14.03 0.28
C LEU A 80 12.98 14.63 -1.10
N ARG A 81 13.83 14.34 -2.09
CA ARG A 81 13.71 14.86 -3.46
C ARG A 81 13.28 13.74 -4.39
N LEU A 82 12.46 14.07 -5.39
CA LEU A 82 12.11 13.13 -6.45
C LEU A 82 13.39 12.58 -7.08
N ASP A 83 13.49 11.26 -7.11
CA ASP A 83 14.58 10.52 -7.71
C ASP A 83 14.12 9.91 -9.03
N GLY A 84 14.80 10.31 -10.11
CA GLY A 84 14.35 10.00 -11.47
C GLY A 84 13.06 10.74 -11.83
N GLY A 85 12.01 10.00 -12.16
CA GLY A 85 10.72 10.53 -12.61
C GLY A 85 9.56 9.60 -12.28
N VAL A 86 8.35 10.05 -12.57
CA VAL A 86 7.13 9.27 -12.34
C VAL A 86 7.00 8.18 -13.39
N ARG A 87 6.67 6.96 -12.94
CA ARG A 87 6.47 5.80 -13.80
C ARG A 87 5.04 5.31 -13.67
N SER A 88 4.41 4.92 -14.77
CA SER A 88 3.10 4.27 -14.74
C SER A 88 3.24 2.74 -14.75
N MET A 89 2.32 2.09 -14.06
CA MET A 89 2.13 0.65 -14.02
C MET A 89 0.66 0.39 -14.30
N GLN A 90 0.36 -0.33 -15.39
CA GLN A 90 -1.01 -0.62 -15.79
C GLN A 90 -1.19 -2.12 -16.00
N LEU A 91 -2.29 -2.65 -15.48
CA LEU A 91 -2.63 -4.05 -15.71
C LEU A 91 -3.10 -4.20 -17.14
N ASN A 92 -2.47 -5.11 -17.89
CA ASN A 92 -2.96 -5.50 -19.20
C ASN A 92 -4.16 -6.45 -19.03
N THR A 93 -5.35 -5.90 -18.86
CA THR A 93 -6.57 -6.72 -18.69
C THR A 93 -6.94 -7.56 -19.92
N GLY A 94 -6.36 -7.25 -21.09
CA GLY A 94 -6.52 -8.04 -22.31
C GLY A 94 -5.88 -9.43 -22.24
N THR A 95 -5.04 -9.72 -21.24
CA THR A 95 -4.46 -11.06 -21.04
C THR A 95 -5.41 -12.02 -20.31
N PHE A 96 -6.56 -11.55 -19.82
CA PHE A 96 -7.54 -12.39 -19.12
C PHE A 96 -8.65 -12.79 -20.09
N PRO A 97 -8.58 -14.00 -20.69
CA PRO A 97 -9.68 -14.48 -21.52
C PRO A 97 -10.95 -14.57 -20.68
N CYS A 98 -12.07 -14.12 -21.25
CA CYS A 98 -13.39 -14.16 -20.61
C CYS A 98 -13.59 -13.19 -19.42
N LEU A 99 -12.68 -12.21 -19.24
CA LEU A 99 -12.90 -11.11 -18.29
C LEU A 99 -14.07 -10.23 -18.74
N THR A 100 -15.02 -9.99 -17.83
CA THR A 100 -16.15 -9.07 -18.02
C THR A 100 -16.07 -7.90 -17.02
N GLY A 101 -16.82 -6.81 -17.26
CA GLY A 101 -16.86 -5.63 -16.39
C GLY A 101 -15.84 -4.52 -16.71
N ALA A 102 -14.94 -4.75 -17.68
CA ALA A 102 -13.92 -3.79 -18.13
C ALA A 102 -13.14 -3.08 -16.98
N PRO A 103 -12.62 -3.83 -15.99
CA PRO A 103 -11.89 -3.22 -14.89
C PRO A 103 -10.60 -2.56 -15.39
N THR A 104 -10.18 -1.48 -14.71
CA THR A 104 -8.92 -0.80 -14.99
C THR A 104 -8.10 -0.75 -13.71
N VAL A 105 -6.83 -1.17 -13.78
CA VAL A 105 -5.89 -1.06 -12.65
C VAL A 105 -4.66 -0.31 -13.16
N CYS A 106 -4.45 0.90 -12.67
CA CYS A 106 -3.34 1.75 -13.09
C CYS A 106 -2.83 2.59 -11.91
N TYR A 107 -1.52 2.54 -11.67
CA TYR A 107 -0.85 3.40 -10.70
C TYR A 107 0.33 4.13 -11.31
N GLU A 108 0.51 5.38 -10.89
CA GLU A 108 1.75 6.12 -11.01
C GLU A 108 2.60 5.87 -9.76
N VAL A 109 3.91 5.77 -9.94
CA VAL A 109 4.88 5.50 -8.88
C VAL A 109 6.01 6.52 -8.95
N ALA A 110 6.36 7.09 -7.80
CA ALA A 110 7.49 7.99 -7.64
C ALA A 110 8.34 7.58 -6.44
N LEU A 111 9.65 7.75 -6.55
CA LEU A 111 10.60 7.59 -5.45
C LEU A 111 11.07 8.97 -5.01
N TYR A 112 11.04 9.24 -3.71
CA TYR A 112 11.64 10.43 -3.12
C TYR A 112 12.73 9.99 -2.17
N THR A 113 13.95 10.46 -2.39
CA THR A 113 15.11 10.00 -1.62
C THR A 113 15.94 11.17 -1.10
N ASN A 114 16.63 10.93 0.01
CA ASN A 114 17.75 11.74 0.45
C ASN A 114 18.67 10.92 1.35
N VAL A 115 19.90 11.38 1.51
CA VAL A 115 20.89 10.78 2.40
C VAL A 115 20.99 11.60 3.68
N VAL A 116 21.12 10.91 4.81
CA VAL A 116 21.28 11.53 6.13
C VAL A 116 22.33 10.78 6.95
N GLU A 117 23.13 11.54 7.68
CA GLU A 117 24.05 11.00 8.69
C GLU A 117 23.37 11.04 10.05
N LEU A 118 23.32 9.90 10.75
CA LEU A 118 22.66 9.78 12.05
C LEU A 118 23.63 9.20 13.10
N PRO A 119 23.68 9.77 14.32
CA PRO A 119 24.41 9.17 15.43
C PRO A 119 23.90 7.75 15.78
N ASN A 120 24.82 6.83 16.02
CA ASN A 120 24.43 5.50 16.51
C ASN A 120 23.98 5.63 17.97
N ASN A 121 22.79 5.12 18.29
CA ASN A 121 22.20 5.18 19.62
C ASN A 121 21.49 3.87 20.00
N GLU A 122 21.12 3.72 21.27
CA GLU A 122 20.57 2.47 21.82
C GLU A 122 19.18 2.16 21.28
N VAL A 123 18.35 3.19 21.09
CA VAL A 123 16.92 3.09 20.80
C VAL A 123 16.64 2.92 19.30
N GLY A 124 17.48 3.53 18.45
CA GLY A 124 17.27 3.66 17.03
C GLY A 124 16.47 4.90 16.65
N TYR A 125 15.95 4.91 15.42
CA TYR A 125 15.18 6.03 14.89
C TYR A 125 13.86 5.55 14.30
N THR A 126 12.80 6.32 14.53
CA THR A 126 11.55 6.19 13.76
C THR A 126 11.48 7.30 12.74
N ILE A 127 11.33 6.95 11.48
CA ILE A 127 11.15 7.92 10.40
C ILE A 127 9.68 7.93 10.04
N SER A 128 9.06 9.11 10.03
CA SER A 128 7.64 9.28 9.78
C SER A 128 7.41 10.40 8.78
N ARG A 129 6.53 10.14 7.80
CA ARG A 129 6.07 11.13 6.85
C ARG A 129 4.55 11.11 6.79
N ASN A 130 3.96 12.20 7.25
CA ASN A 130 2.54 12.48 7.05
C ASN A 130 2.30 12.89 5.59
N GLY A 131 1.30 12.29 4.97
CA GLY A 131 0.80 12.63 3.65
C GLY A 131 -0.70 12.93 3.72
N CYS A 132 -1.18 13.70 2.77
CA CYS A 132 -2.59 13.74 2.45
C CYS A 132 -2.77 13.50 0.95
N CYS A 133 -3.94 13.10 0.48
CA CYS A 133 -4.88 12.26 1.18
C CYS A 133 -4.92 10.94 0.43
N ARG A 134 -5.32 9.89 1.14
CA ARG A 134 -5.69 8.63 0.50
C ARG A 134 -6.85 8.86 -0.47
N VAL A 135 -7.07 7.90 -1.38
CA VAL A 135 -8.29 7.92 -2.21
C VAL A 135 -9.55 7.99 -1.33
N ASP A 136 -10.61 8.60 -1.85
CA ASP A 136 -11.87 8.75 -1.15
C ASP A 136 -12.71 7.46 -1.17
N GLY A 137 -13.69 7.36 -0.26
CA GLY A 137 -14.67 6.28 -0.27
C GLY A 137 -14.10 4.94 0.17
N ILE A 138 -13.18 4.95 1.13
CA ILE A 138 -12.52 3.74 1.63
C ILE A 138 -13.53 2.93 2.46
N THR A 139 -13.97 1.80 1.92
CA THR A 139 -15.01 0.92 2.42
C THR A 139 -14.72 0.42 3.84
N ASN A 140 -13.53 -0.12 4.09
CA ASN A 140 -13.20 -0.75 5.37
C ASN A 140 -12.96 0.21 6.56
N ILE A 141 -13.10 1.52 6.33
CA ILE A 141 -13.11 2.56 7.36
C ILE A 141 -14.39 3.42 7.30
N GLY A 142 -15.48 2.86 6.74
CA GLY A 142 -16.81 3.48 6.78
C GLY A 142 -17.07 4.47 5.64
N GLY A 143 -16.41 4.29 4.49
CA GLY A 143 -16.55 5.18 3.34
C GLY A 143 -15.93 6.56 3.57
N ALA A 144 -14.94 6.64 4.46
CA ALA A 144 -14.30 7.89 4.84
C ALA A 144 -13.65 8.59 3.62
N ARG A 145 -13.61 9.91 3.70
CA ARG A 145 -13.04 10.80 2.68
C ARG A 145 -11.96 11.67 3.30
N SER A 146 -11.02 12.14 2.49
CA SER A 146 -9.95 13.05 2.92
C SER A 146 -9.12 12.49 4.08
N VAL A 147 -8.86 11.19 4.08
CA VAL A 147 -8.11 10.50 5.13
C VAL A 147 -6.61 10.65 4.88
N GLY A 148 -5.90 11.33 5.79
CA GLY A 148 -4.43 11.49 5.73
C GLY A 148 -3.69 10.21 6.08
N SER A 149 -2.51 9.98 5.52
CA SER A 149 -1.65 8.82 5.75
C SER A 149 -0.39 9.18 6.54
N ASN A 150 0.17 8.22 7.26
CA ASN A 150 1.49 8.34 7.87
C ASN A 150 2.34 7.12 7.52
N TYR A 151 3.35 7.34 6.67
CA TYR A 151 4.30 6.31 6.25
C TYR A 151 5.47 6.27 7.23
N VAL A 152 5.77 5.09 7.77
CA VAL A 152 6.70 4.93 8.90
C VAL A 152 7.68 3.81 8.63
N THR A 153 8.94 4.02 8.95
CA THR A 153 9.97 2.95 9.03
C THR A 153 10.84 3.13 10.26
N LYS A 154 11.54 2.08 10.68
CA LYS A 154 12.36 2.06 11.90
C LYS A 154 13.78 1.64 11.58
N ILE A 155 14.75 2.46 11.95
CA ILE A 155 16.16 2.09 11.96
C ILE A 155 16.46 1.50 13.35
N PRO A 156 16.95 0.26 13.47
CA PRO A 156 17.27 -0.34 14.76
C PRO A 156 18.45 0.38 15.42
N GLY A 157 18.36 0.53 16.74
CA GLY A 157 19.49 0.95 17.56
C GLY A 157 20.33 -0.25 17.99
N PHE A 158 21.46 0.01 18.66
CA PHE A 158 22.31 -1.07 19.17
C PHE A 158 21.67 -1.89 20.29
N GLY A 159 20.55 -1.45 20.86
CA GLY A 159 19.75 -2.23 21.81
C GLY A 159 19.01 -3.41 21.16
N SER A 160 18.55 -3.27 19.91
CA SER A 160 17.92 -4.37 19.14
C SER A 160 18.89 -5.05 18.18
N LEU A 161 19.84 -4.31 17.62
CA LEU A 161 20.89 -4.80 16.73
C LEU A 161 22.28 -4.52 17.31
N ALA A 162 22.75 -5.39 18.20
CA ALA A 162 24.00 -5.17 18.93
C ALA A 162 25.26 -5.09 18.05
N ILE A 163 25.27 -5.75 16.88
CA ILE A 163 26.42 -5.83 15.99
C ILE A 163 25.96 -5.64 14.54
N GLY A 164 26.71 -4.86 13.78
CA GLY A 164 26.52 -4.67 12.34
C GLY A 164 25.62 -3.50 11.99
N HIS A 165 25.06 -3.55 10.79
CA HIS A 165 24.13 -2.57 10.24
C HIS A 165 22.90 -3.29 9.67
N ASN A 166 21.89 -2.51 9.29
CA ASN A 166 20.70 -3.02 8.67
C ASN A 166 20.19 -2.07 7.58
N SER A 167 19.54 -2.62 6.58
CA SER A 167 18.72 -1.96 5.59
C SER A 167 17.36 -2.61 5.63
N SER A 168 16.29 -1.82 5.69
CA SER A 168 14.94 -2.40 5.73
C SER A 168 14.66 -3.25 4.48
N PRO A 169 13.84 -4.30 4.60
CA PRO A 169 13.35 -5.04 3.46
C PRO A 169 12.56 -4.13 2.55
N GLN A 170 12.58 -4.43 1.28
CA GLN A 170 11.88 -3.65 0.25
C GLN A 170 10.81 -4.52 -0.37
N PHE A 171 9.55 -4.09 -0.30
CA PHE A 171 8.48 -4.79 -0.99
C PHE A 171 8.77 -4.77 -2.50
N LEU A 172 8.57 -5.93 -3.13
CA LEU A 172 8.77 -6.06 -4.56
C LEU A 172 7.74 -5.18 -5.30
N LEU A 173 8.23 -4.42 -6.29
CA LEU A 173 7.37 -3.67 -7.19
C LEU A 173 6.81 -4.65 -8.23
N LYS A 174 5.70 -5.31 -7.88
CA LYS A 174 5.03 -6.26 -8.76
C LYS A 174 3.97 -5.55 -9.60
N ASP A 175 3.69 -6.13 -10.76
CA ASP A 175 2.60 -5.68 -11.61
C ASP A 175 1.29 -5.60 -10.81
N THR A 176 0.43 -4.72 -11.28
CA THR A 176 -0.91 -4.51 -10.73
C THR A 176 -1.70 -5.82 -10.72
N ALA A 177 -2.48 -6.08 -9.67
CA ALA A 177 -3.33 -7.26 -9.58
C ALA A 177 -4.80 -6.89 -9.83
N LEU A 178 -5.51 -7.74 -10.59
CA LEU A 178 -6.96 -7.66 -10.69
C LEU A 178 -7.59 -8.39 -9.51
N VAL A 179 -8.47 -7.71 -8.78
CA VAL A 179 -9.26 -8.31 -7.70
C VAL A 179 -10.74 -8.08 -7.99
N CYS A 180 -11.44 -9.16 -8.35
CA CYS A 180 -12.87 -9.15 -8.61
C CYS A 180 -13.67 -9.47 -7.34
N THR A 181 -14.76 -8.74 -7.14
CA THR A 181 -15.68 -8.94 -6.01
C THR A 181 -16.13 -10.39 -5.87
N ARG A 182 -16.12 -10.92 -4.63
CA ARG A 182 -16.58 -12.28 -4.29
C ARG A 182 -15.90 -13.41 -5.07
N LYS A 183 -14.70 -13.18 -5.62
CA LYS A 183 -13.88 -14.19 -6.30
C LYS A 183 -12.61 -14.48 -5.51
N ASN A 184 -12.04 -15.66 -5.75
CA ASN A 184 -10.72 -15.99 -5.24
C ASN A 184 -9.68 -15.09 -5.90
N PHE A 185 -8.74 -14.59 -5.11
CA PHE A 185 -7.61 -13.81 -5.62
C PHE A 185 -6.32 -14.18 -4.89
N VAL A 186 -5.21 -13.85 -5.54
CA VAL A 186 -3.86 -13.95 -4.97
C VAL A 186 -3.17 -12.61 -5.21
N LEU A 187 -2.61 -12.05 -4.16
CA LEU A 187 -1.90 -10.78 -4.17
C LEU A 187 -0.57 -10.96 -3.44
N ASP A 188 0.52 -10.71 -4.14
CA ASP A 188 1.85 -11.04 -3.63
C ASP A 188 2.54 -9.81 -3.03
N PHE A 189 2.66 -9.79 -1.70
CA PHE A 189 3.35 -8.78 -0.91
C PHE A 189 4.75 -9.23 -0.47
N GLY A 190 5.38 -10.15 -1.21
CA GLY A 190 6.76 -10.55 -0.97
C GLY A 190 7.74 -9.37 -1.02
N ALA A 191 8.78 -9.46 -0.20
CA ALA A 191 9.82 -8.43 -0.07
C ALA A 191 11.21 -9.07 -0.14
N THR A 192 12.21 -8.27 -0.48
CA THR A 192 13.62 -8.68 -0.46
C THR A 192 14.35 -7.97 0.65
N ASP A 193 15.12 -8.73 1.43
CA ASP A 193 15.98 -8.21 2.49
C ASP A 193 17.43 -8.06 1.98
N PRO A 194 18.00 -6.84 1.96
CA PRO A 194 19.37 -6.64 1.48
C PRO A 194 20.44 -7.32 2.34
N ASP A 195 20.16 -7.55 3.63
CA ASP A 195 21.10 -8.14 4.58
C ASP A 195 20.85 -9.66 4.80
N SER A 196 19.94 -10.25 4.01
CA SER A 196 19.56 -11.67 4.07
C SER A 196 18.93 -12.12 5.40
N ASP A 197 18.22 -11.21 6.07
CA ASP A 197 17.41 -11.56 7.24
C ASP A 197 16.16 -12.35 6.88
N SER A 198 15.67 -13.13 7.86
CA SER A 198 14.39 -13.84 7.72
C SER A 198 13.24 -12.86 7.94
N LEU A 199 12.22 -12.94 7.09
CA LEU A 199 11.07 -12.05 7.11
C LEU A 199 9.81 -12.79 7.54
N THR A 200 9.01 -12.18 8.40
CA THR A 200 7.65 -12.65 8.69
C THR A 200 6.63 -11.57 8.39
N TYR A 201 5.54 -11.93 7.71
CA TYR A 201 4.53 -11.02 7.20
C TYR A 201 3.22 -11.12 8.00
N ALA A 202 2.57 -9.99 8.24
CA ALA A 202 1.23 -9.94 8.83
C ALA A 202 0.46 -8.71 8.35
N PHE A 203 -0.88 -8.77 8.42
CA PHE A 203 -1.68 -7.56 8.39
C PHE A 203 -1.47 -6.78 9.69
N CYS A 204 -1.58 -5.46 9.61
CA CYS A 204 -1.46 -4.57 10.77
C CYS A 204 -2.22 -3.27 10.50
N ASP A 205 -2.48 -2.48 11.54
CA ASP A 205 -3.14 -1.19 11.37
C ASP A 205 -2.32 -0.24 10.48
N ALA A 206 -3.00 0.39 9.51
CA ALA A 206 -2.47 1.58 8.85
C ALA A 206 -2.54 2.79 9.80
N TYR A 207 -1.69 3.79 9.57
CA TYR A 207 -1.71 5.02 10.37
C TYR A 207 -2.33 6.20 9.63
N GLY A 208 -3.22 6.90 10.32
CA GLY A 208 -3.80 8.16 9.89
C GLY A 208 -2.90 9.36 10.16
N ALA A 209 -3.18 10.46 9.47
CA ALA A 209 -2.64 11.77 9.79
C ALA A 209 -3.77 12.78 9.95
N ASN A 210 -3.67 13.62 11.00
CA ASN A 210 -4.66 14.65 11.30
C ASN A 210 -4.59 15.86 10.34
N SER A 211 -3.48 16.04 9.63
CA SER A 211 -3.28 17.19 8.73
C SER A 211 -3.68 16.83 7.29
N GLY A 212 -4.72 17.48 6.79
CA GLY A 212 -5.07 17.48 5.37
C GLY A 212 -4.11 18.29 4.49
N SER A 213 -2.81 18.36 4.79
CA SER A 213 -1.78 19.10 4.03
C SER A 213 -0.63 18.17 3.60
N ASN A 214 -0.29 18.15 2.31
CA ASN A 214 0.81 17.31 1.76
C ASN A 214 2.19 17.78 2.21
N ASN A 215 2.26 19.05 2.62
CA ASN A 215 3.51 19.74 2.95
C ASN A 215 3.55 20.11 4.43
N ALA A 216 2.82 19.37 5.27
CA ALA A 216 2.89 19.57 6.72
C ALA A 216 4.32 19.28 7.19
N GLN A 217 4.89 20.23 7.94
CA GLN A 217 6.15 19.97 8.62
C GLN A 217 5.97 18.86 9.67
N PRO A 218 6.99 18.03 9.91
CA PRO A 218 6.93 17.03 10.98
C PRO A 218 6.61 17.70 12.33
N SER A 219 5.74 17.06 13.11
CA SER A 219 5.46 17.49 14.49
C SER A 219 6.71 17.29 15.35
N ASN A 220 6.92 18.15 16.35
CA ASN A 220 8.02 17.99 17.31
C ASN A 220 7.93 16.68 18.10
N ASN A 221 6.71 16.17 18.31
CA ASN A 221 6.45 14.88 18.94
C ASN A 221 5.74 13.95 17.98
N LEU A 222 6.26 12.73 17.82
CA LEU A 222 5.65 11.69 17.01
C LEU A 222 4.43 11.10 17.70
N ILE A 223 3.32 11.05 16.98
CA ILE A 223 2.11 10.33 17.38
C ILE A 223 1.69 9.45 16.20
N LEU A 224 1.67 8.13 16.43
CA LEU A 224 1.18 7.16 15.46
C LEU A 224 -0.26 6.82 15.82
N SER A 225 -1.20 7.30 15.01
CA SER A 225 -2.64 7.08 15.22
C SER A 225 -3.14 5.99 14.27
N PRO A 226 -3.51 4.80 14.76
CA PRO A 226 -4.17 3.77 13.94
C PRO A 226 -5.42 4.31 13.24
N LEU A 227 -5.70 3.80 12.04
CA LEU A 227 -6.98 4.05 11.38
C LEU A 227 -8.12 3.40 12.16
N ASN A 228 -9.29 4.03 12.12
CA ASN A 228 -10.49 3.47 12.71
C ASN A 228 -11.23 2.61 11.68
N TYR A 229 -10.95 1.31 11.67
CA TYR A 229 -11.63 0.35 10.81
C TYR A 229 -13.08 0.16 11.23
N SER A 230 -13.98 0.10 10.25
CA SER A 230 -15.41 -0.15 10.49
C SER A 230 -15.65 -1.65 10.60
N ASN A 231 -16.42 -2.07 11.61
CA ASN A 231 -16.82 -3.48 11.76
C ASN A 231 -17.48 -3.99 10.47
N PRO A 232 -17.15 -5.21 9.98
CA PRO A 232 -16.33 -6.24 10.64
C PRO A 232 -14.82 -6.15 10.37
N PHE A 233 -14.34 -5.13 9.68
CA PHE A 233 -12.93 -4.99 9.33
C PHE A 233 -12.08 -4.51 10.52
N SER A 234 -10.79 -4.83 10.46
CA SER A 234 -9.75 -4.36 11.39
C SER A 234 -8.40 -4.30 10.69
N GLY A 235 -7.37 -3.69 11.29
CA GLY A 235 -6.01 -3.75 10.74
C GLY A 235 -5.47 -5.17 10.59
N MET A 236 -5.96 -6.13 11.38
CA MET A 236 -5.57 -7.55 11.28
C MET A 236 -6.41 -8.33 10.27
N SER A 237 -7.54 -7.78 9.83
CA SER A 237 -8.45 -8.38 8.85
C SER A 237 -9.03 -7.28 7.95
N PRO A 238 -8.20 -6.58 7.16
CA PRO A 238 -8.62 -5.38 6.43
C PRO A 238 -9.53 -5.69 5.24
N LEU A 239 -9.55 -6.94 4.79
CA LEU A 239 -10.38 -7.46 3.70
C LEU A 239 -11.46 -8.45 4.20
N GLY A 240 -11.62 -8.56 5.51
CA GLY A 240 -12.56 -9.48 6.15
C GLY A 240 -12.00 -10.87 6.39
N VAL A 241 -12.80 -11.72 7.03
CA VAL A 241 -12.37 -13.03 7.54
C VAL A 241 -12.03 -14.07 6.46
N GLY A 242 -12.50 -13.84 5.22
CA GLY A 242 -12.26 -14.74 4.09
C GLY A 242 -10.89 -14.57 3.43
N VAL A 243 -10.06 -13.64 3.91
CA VAL A 243 -8.76 -13.31 3.34
C VAL A 243 -7.67 -13.43 4.41
N THR A 244 -6.56 -14.08 4.03
CA THR A 244 -5.41 -14.30 4.91
C THR A 244 -4.10 -13.90 4.23
N ILE A 245 -3.04 -13.73 5.01
CA ILE A 245 -1.67 -13.53 4.52
C ILE A 245 -0.79 -14.67 5.00
N ASN A 246 -0.02 -15.27 4.09
CA ASN A 246 0.98 -16.27 4.43
C ASN A 246 2.18 -15.59 5.12
N GLN A 247 2.45 -15.99 6.36
CA GLN A 247 3.48 -15.38 7.19
C GLN A 247 4.90 -15.56 6.65
N ALA A 248 5.18 -16.57 5.82
CA ALA A 248 6.52 -16.83 5.28
C ALA A 248 6.75 -16.17 3.92
N THR A 249 5.71 -16.05 3.09
CA THR A 249 5.85 -15.58 1.70
C THR A 249 5.31 -14.18 1.46
N GLY A 250 4.47 -13.66 2.36
CA GLY A 250 3.73 -12.41 2.14
C GLY A 250 2.61 -12.52 1.11
N ILE A 251 2.22 -13.74 0.70
CA ILE A 251 1.10 -13.94 -0.23
C ILE A 251 -0.22 -13.72 0.51
N ILE A 252 -1.00 -12.74 0.07
CA ILE A 252 -2.38 -12.50 0.48
C ILE A 252 -3.29 -13.30 -0.45
N SER A 253 -4.23 -14.07 0.10
CA SER A 253 -5.19 -14.83 -0.71
C SER A 253 -6.48 -15.13 0.03
N GLY A 254 -7.53 -15.44 -0.73
CA GLY A 254 -8.85 -15.76 -0.22
C GLY A 254 -9.95 -15.27 -1.15
N VAL A 255 -11.18 -15.16 -0.62
CA VAL A 255 -12.33 -14.63 -1.35
C VAL A 255 -12.41 -13.13 -1.11
N ALA A 256 -12.37 -12.33 -2.19
CA ALA A 256 -12.47 -10.88 -2.09
C ALA A 256 -13.82 -10.43 -1.50
N PRO A 257 -13.85 -9.33 -0.74
CA PRO A 257 -15.09 -8.74 -0.25
C PRO A 257 -15.89 -8.09 -1.39
N ASP A 258 -16.95 -7.36 -1.06
CA ASP A 258 -17.73 -6.59 -2.04
C ASP A 258 -16.87 -5.51 -2.72
N ALA A 259 -17.30 -5.06 -3.90
CA ALA A 259 -16.61 -4.03 -4.66
C ALA A 259 -16.44 -2.74 -3.84
N GLY A 260 -15.26 -2.13 -3.92
CA GLY A 260 -14.91 -0.94 -3.15
C GLY A 260 -13.40 -0.75 -2.96
N HIS A 261 -13.04 0.24 -2.15
CA HIS A 261 -11.66 0.57 -1.82
C HIS A 261 -11.32 0.13 -0.39
N TYR A 262 -10.21 -0.58 -0.21
CA TYR A 262 -9.82 -1.15 1.07
C TYR A 262 -8.40 -0.73 1.42
N VAL A 263 -8.21 -0.02 2.53
CA VAL A 263 -6.85 0.23 3.05
C VAL A 263 -6.31 -1.07 3.65
N VAL A 264 -5.22 -1.56 3.09
CA VAL A 264 -4.49 -2.74 3.52
C VAL A 264 -3.08 -2.30 3.88
N ASN A 265 -2.67 -2.58 5.11
CA ASN A 265 -1.29 -2.35 5.54
C ASN A 265 -0.67 -3.69 5.93
N VAL A 266 0.50 -3.98 5.35
CA VAL A 266 1.27 -5.20 5.61
C VAL A 266 2.52 -4.80 6.36
N CYS A 267 2.72 -5.42 7.52
CA CYS A 267 3.93 -5.29 8.32
C CYS A 267 4.85 -6.49 8.11
N ILE A 268 6.15 -6.22 8.11
CA ILE A 268 7.21 -7.21 8.11
C ILE A 268 8.00 -7.05 9.39
N VAL A 269 8.26 -8.16 10.07
CA VAL A 269 9.29 -8.23 11.11
C VAL A 269 10.54 -8.88 10.52
N GLU A 270 11.67 -8.21 10.69
CA GLU A 270 13.00 -8.69 10.31
C GLU A 270 13.61 -9.48 11.46
N TRP A 271 14.14 -10.67 11.16
CA TRP A 271 14.73 -11.58 12.14
C TRP A 271 16.18 -11.90 11.79
N ARG A 272 17.09 -11.54 12.69
CA ARG A 272 18.51 -11.87 12.58
C ARG A 272 18.91 -12.77 13.74
N GLY A 273 19.42 -13.97 13.42
CA GLY A 273 19.79 -14.96 14.44
C GLY A 273 18.64 -15.33 15.38
N GLY A 274 17.40 -15.35 14.88
CA GLY A 274 16.20 -15.70 15.65
C GLY A 274 15.67 -14.59 16.58
N LYS A 275 16.21 -13.38 16.52
CA LYS A 275 15.73 -12.21 17.28
C LYS A 275 15.13 -11.17 16.34
N PRO A 276 14.02 -10.51 16.72
CA PRO A 276 13.45 -9.45 15.91
C PRO A 276 14.33 -8.20 16.05
N ILE A 277 14.72 -7.61 14.93
CA ILE A 277 15.61 -6.43 14.93
C ILE A 277 14.87 -5.16 14.53
N SER A 278 13.89 -5.25 13.63
CA SER A 278 13.22 -4.11 13.01
C SER A 278 11.83 -4.50 12.49
N GLU A 279 11.02 -3.48 12.20
CA GLU A 279 9.68 -3.62 11.65
C GLU A 279 9.53 -2.66 10.46
N HIS A 280 9.14 -3.22 9.31
CA HIS A 280 8.85 -2.50 8.07
C HIS A 280 7.35 -2.56 7.76
N ARG A 281 6.84 -1.62 6.96
CA ARG A 281 5.42 -1.60 6.58
C ARG A 281 5.17 -0.99 5.21
N LYS A 282 4.10 -1.46 4.56
CA LYS A 282 3.58 -0.88 3.31
C LYS A 282 2.07 -0.71 3.41
N ASP A 283 1.65 0.54 3.22
CA ASP A 283 0.26 0.97 3.19
C ASP A 283 -0.19 1.05 1.73
N PHE A 284 -1.28 0.38 1.39
CA PHE A 284 -1.82 0.37 0.04
C PHE A 284 -3.34 0.27 0.04
N ILE A 285 -3.97 0.87 -0.96
CA ILE A 285 -5.41 0.85 -1.14
C ILE A 285 -5.73 -0.11 -2.26
N LEU A 286 -6.25 -1.27 -1.88
CA LEU A 286 -6.73 -2.28 -2.81
C LEU A 286 -8.10 -1.86 -3.36
N GLN A 287 -8.24 -1.82 -4.67
CA GLN A 287 -9.53 -1.64 -5.33
C GLN A 287 -10.09 -3.01 -5.73
N VAL A 288 -11.19 -3.40 -5.09
CA VAL A 288 -11.99 -4.56 -5.49
C VAL A 288 -13.02 -4.09 -6.50
N GLN A 289 -13.00 -4.67 -7.70
CA GLN A 289 -13.82 -4.23 -8.83
C GLN A 289 -14.98 -5.18 -9.10
N ASP A 290 -16.05 -4.65 -9.69
CA ASP A 290 -17.16 -5.44 -10.19
C ASP A 290 -16.78 -6.05 -11.55
N CYS A 291 -16.10 -7.19 -11.48
CA CYS A 291 -15.68 -7.94 -12.64
C CYS A 291 -15.93 -9.43 -12.42
N ASP A 292 -15.97 -10.17 -13.52
CA ASP A 292 -16.08 -11.62 -13.46
C ASP A 292 -15.11 -12.26 -14.46
N LEU A 293 -14.49 -13.35 -14.03
CA LEU A 293 -13.74 -14.27 -14.87
C LEU A 293 -14.67 -15.47 -15.07
N ILE A 294 -15.24 -15.59 -16.26
CA ILE A 294 -16.11 -16.72 -16.58
C ILE A 294 -15.23 -17.97 -16.62
N GLU A 295 -15.26 -18.75 -15.55
CA GLU A 295 -14.63 -20.06 -15.48
C GLU A 295 -15.55 -21.12 -16.09
N ALA A 296 -14.96 -22.11 -16.74
CA ALA A 296 -15.72 -23.26 -17.22
C ALA A 296 -16.13 -24.13 -16.02
N ASP A 297 -17.43 -24.19 -15.75
CA ASP A 297 -17.99 -25.14 -14.79
C ASP A 297 -17.93 -26.55 -15.41
N LEU A 298 -16.92 -27.32 -15.00
CA LEU A 298 -16.77 -28.71 -15.42
C LEU A 298 -17.63 -29.58 -14.50
N PRO A 299 -18.52 -30.43 -15.04
CA PRO A 299 -19.33 -31.32 -14.22
C PRO A 299 -18.45 -32.22 -13.35
N GLU A 300 -18.86 -32.48 -12.10
CA GLU A 300 -18.18 -33.41 -11.17
C GLU A 300 -17.97 -34.82 -11.75
N LYS A 301 -18.77 -35.18 -12.77
CA LYS A 301 -18.61 -36.43 -13.53
C LYS A 301 -18.21 -36.13 -14.97
N ILE A 302 -17.00 -36.55 -15.31
CA ILE A 302 -16.60 -36.74 -16.70
C ILE A 302 -17.43 -37.90 -17.24
N ILE A 303 -18.31 -37.60 -18.20
CA ILE A 303 -19.07 -38.65 -18.90
C ILE A 303 -18.07 -39.31 -19.86
N GLN A 304 -17.71 -40.57 -19.61
CA GLN A 304 -17.03 -41.39 -20.61
C GLN A 304 -18.07 -41.87 -21.61
N CYS A 305 -17.94 -41.43 -22.86
CA CYS A 305 -18.73 -41.97 -23.95
C CYS A 305 -18.15 -43.32 -24.40
N ASP A 306 -18.98 -44.34 -24.55
CA ASP A 306 -18.60 -45.62 -25.16
C ASP A 306 -18.36 -45.51 -26.67
N THR A 307 -18.82 -44.40 -27.26
CA THR A 307 -18.62 -44.06 -28.66
C THR A 307 -17.77 -42.80 -28.80
N SER A 308 -17.15 -42.61 -29.96
CA SER A 308 -16.41 -41.38 -30.28
C SER A 308 -17.30 -40.17 -30.61
N ALA A 309 -18.61 -40.25 -30.34
CA ALA A 309 -19.58 -39.19 -30.60
C ALA A 309 -19.94 -38.46 -29.29
N VAL A 310 -19.61 -37.18 -29.23
CA VAL A 310 -19.98 -36.28 -28.12
C VAL A 310 -20.90 -35.20 -28.67
N PHE A 311 -22.09 -35.06 -28.08
CA PHE A 311 -23.05 -34.03 -28.47
C PHE A 311 -23.02 -32.88 -27.47
N PHE A 312 -22.87 -31.66 -27.99
CA PHE A 312 -22.88 -30.44 -27.19
C PHE A 312 -24.19 -29.68 -27.44
N PHE A 313 -24.84 -29.25 -26.36
CA PHE A 313 -25.94 -28.29 -26.47
C PHE A 313 -25.75 -27.12 -25.52
N LYS A 314 -26.02 -25.92 -26.04
CA LYS A 314 -25.93 -24.68 -25.29
C LYS A 314 -27.29 -24.36 -24.69
N SER A 315 -27.36 -24.25 -23.36
CA SER A 315 -28.53 -23.72 -22.66
C SER A 315 -28.24 -22.32 -22.13
N ILE A 316 -29.28 -21.63 -21.67
CA ILE A 316 -29.18 -20.34 -20.97
C ILE A 316 -28.38 -20.40 -19.66
N HIS A 317 -28.16 -21.59 -19.10
CA HIS A 317 -27.45 -21.80 -17.83
C HIS A 317 -26.08 -22.48 -18.00
N GLY A 318 -25.61 -22.72 -19.24
CA GLY A 318 -24.30 -23.33 -19.46
C GLY A 318 -24.22 -24.24 -20.69
N PHE A 319 -23.04 -24.79 -20.91
CA PHE A 319 -22.81 -25.84 -21.90
C PHE A 319 -23.02 -27.21 -21.26
N TRP A 320 -23.83 -28.04 -21.90
CA TRP A 320 -24.07 -29.41 -21.49
C TRP A 320 -23.60 -30.35 -22.60
N TYR A 321 -23.03 -31.48 -22.20
CA TYR A 321 -22.66 -32.55 -23.12
C TYR A 321 -23.30 -33.86 -22.69
N TYR A 322 -23.65 -34.70 -23.66
CA TYR A 322 -24.12 -36.06 -23.41
C TYR A 322 -23.57 -37.01 -24.47
N CYS A 323 -23.51 -38.28 -24.09
CA CYS A 323 -23.19 -39.40 -24.95
C CYS A 323 -24.48 -40.19 -25.21
N LEU A 324 -24.62 -40.77 -26.40
CA LEU A 324 -25.59 -41.82 -26.66
C LEU A 324 -25.01 -43.18 -26.25
#